data_AF-A0A074VXZ0-F1
#
_entry.id   AF-A0A074VXZ0-F1
#
_cell.length_a   1.000
_cell.length_b   1.000
_cell.length_c   1.000
_cell.angle_alpha   90.00
_cell.angle_beta   90.00
_cell.angle_gamma   90.00
#
_symmetry.space_group_name_H-M   'P 1'
#
loop_
_entity.id
_entity.type
_entity.pdbx_description
1 polymer ?
#
loop_
_entity_poly.entity_id
_entity_poly.type
_entity_poly.pdbx_seq_one_letter_code
_entity_poly.pdbx_strand_id
1 'polypeptide(L)'
;SQAETDEEKNQERYREFTELLEKCCDEGICFCKHKLPENYGKRCRVLERIMREAKEQPTLYSSWSVENLQTEVRKRNIALPKKRSKAGLTKLLQQSDSSRPFRLMHLPVEVRLRIYGMAFDGGRTGDLDASSRADIAEPALLRTSHQIRDEATAVFYGTPYFRFHLP
;
A
#
# COMPACT_ATOMS: atom_id res chain seq x y z
N SER A 1 23.64 33.44 7.23
CA SER A 1 23.88 33.50 5.78
C SER A 1 24.14 32.17 5.07
N GLN A 2 24.92 31.20 5.59
CA GLN A 2 25.04 29.84 4.97
C GLN A 2 24.11 28.81 5.63
N ALA A 3 23.94 28.86 6.95
CA ALA A 3 23.03 27.97 7.67
C ALA A 3 21.55 28.14 7.26
N GLU A 4 21.09 29.39 7.06
CA GLU A 4 19.72 29.69 6.63
C GLU A 4 19.42 29.15 5.21
N THR A 5 20.42 29.15 4.31
CA THR A 5 20.24 28.62 2.94
C THR A 5 20.23 27.10 2.89
N ASP A 6 20.93 26.44 3.82
CA ASP A 6 20.94 24.98 3.91
C ASP A 6 19.66 24.45 4.58
N GLU A 7 19.08 25.22 5.50
CA GLU A 7 17.81 24.91 6.16
C GLU A 7 16.62 25.03 5.20
N GLU A 8 16.57 26.09 4.39
CA GLU A 8 15.59 26.25 3.31
C GLU A 8 15.65 25.11 2.29
N LYS A 9 16.86 24.73 1.84
CA LYS A 9 17.06 23.60 0.92
C LYS A 9 16.63 22.27 1.53
N ASN A 10 16.84 22.08 2.83
CA ASN A 10 16.42 20.86 3.52
C ASN A 10 14.89 20.81 3.64
N GLN A 11 14.25 21.96 3.88
CA GLN A 11 12.80 22.07 3.95
C GLN A 11 12.12 21.86 2.58
N GLU A 12 12.72 22.35 1.50
CA GLU A 12 12.27 22.09 0.13
C GLU A 12 12.35 20.58 -0.20
N ARG A 13 13.47 19.92 0.11
CA ARG A 13 13.63 18.47 -0.09
C ARG A 13 12.66 17.63 0.74
N TYR A 14 12.33 18.07 1.95
CA TYR A 14 11.31 17.41 2.77
C TYR A 14 9.91 17.53 2.14
N ARG A 15 9.59 18.69 1.56
CA ARG A 15 8.33 18.90 0.85
C ARG A 15 8.22 18.00 -0.38
N GLU A 16 9.26 17.98 -1.23
CA GLU A 16 9.33 17.10 -2.40
C GLU A 16 9.14 15.63 -2.01
N PHE A 17 9.80 15.19 -0.94
CA PHE A 17 9.66 13.83 -0.43
C PHE A 17 8.23 13.53 0.03
N THR A 18 7.59 14.46 0.74
CA THR A 18 6.22 14.30 1.25
C THR A 18 5.21 14.24 0.11
N GLU A 19 5.32 15.12 -0.88
CA GLU A 19 4.47 15.09 -2.08
C GLU A 19 4.62 13.78 -2.86
N LEU A 20 5.84 13.24 -2.94
CA LEU A 20 6.10 11.98 -3.63
C LEU A 20 5.55 10.78 -2.83
N LEU A 21 5.61 10.83 -1.49
CA LEU A 21 4.97 9.84 -0.64
C LEU A 21 3.45 9.86 -0.80
N GLU A 22 2.82 11.04 -0.79
CA GLU A 22 1.38 11.17 -1.01
C GLU A 22 0.97 10.59 -2.36
N LYS A 23 1.72 10.88 -3.43
CA LYS A 23 1.49 10.26 -4.74
C LYS A 23 1.62 8.74 -4.72
N CYS A 24 2.59 8.19 -3.98
CA CYS A 24 2.71 6.74 -3.82
C CYS A 24 1.49 6.16 -3.11
N CYS A 25 1.00 6.83 -2.05
CA CYS A 25 -0.21 6.41 -1.34
C CYS A 25 -1.45 6.45 -2.24
N ASP A 26 -1.63 7.53 -3.01
CA ASP A 26 -2.74 7.70 -3.95
C ASP A 26 -2.72 6.64 -5.07
N GLU A 27 -1.54 6.31 -5.58
CA GLU A 27 -1.36 5.24 -6.57
C GLU A 27 -1.39 3.83 -5.92
N GLY A 28 -1.52 3.71 -4.60
CA GLY A 28 -1.59 2.42 -3.87
C GLY A 28 -0.27 1.64 -3.86
N ILE A 29 0.86 2.33 -4.01
CA ILE A 29 2.19 1.74 -4.19
C ILE A 29 2.82 1.46 -2.81
N CYS A 30 3.00 0.17 -2.47
CA CYS A 30 3.70 -0.23 -1.24
C CYS A 30 5.21 -0.13 -1.42
N PHE A 31 5.86 0.71 -0.62
CA PHE A 31 7.33 0.78 -0.50
C PHE A 31 7.86 -0.02 0.71
N CYS A 32 7.00 -0.79 1.39
CA CYS A 32 7.28 -1.60 2.57
C CYS A 32 8.47 -2.57 2.44
N LYS A 33 8.78 -3.03 1.22
CA LYS A 33 9.93 -3.92 0.94
C LYS A 33 11.24 -3.17 0.65
N HIS A 34 11.20 -1.84 0.55
CA HIS A 34 12.34 -1.01 0.18
C HIS A 34 12.90 -0.30 1.40
N LYS A 35 14.19 -0.50 1.67
CA LYS A 35 14.89 0.26 2.70
C LYS A 35 15.09 1.69 2.21
N LEU A 36 14.36 2.65 2.79
CA LEU A 36 14.53 4.06 2.49
C LEU A 36 15.81 4.59 3.19
N PRO A 37 16.79 5.12 2.43
CA PRO A 37 18.02 5.68 3.01
C PRO A 37 17.72 6.94 3.83
N GLU A 38 18.61 7.38 4.74
CA GLU A 38 18.36 8.58 5.58
C GLU A 38 18.27 9.90 4.80
N ASN A 39 19.01 10.01 3.69
CA ASN A 39 19.07 11.23 2.89
C ASN A 39 17.83 11.42 2.01
N TYR A 40 17.11 12.55 2.17
CA TYR A 40 15.88 12.87 1.42
C TYR A 40 16.02 12.77 -0.10
N GLY A 41 17.10 13.29 -0.68
CA GLY A 41 17.32 13.20 -2.13
C GLY A 41 17.48 11.75 -2.62
N LYS A 42 18.08 10.88 -1.80
CA LYS A 42 18.16 9.44 -2.10
C LYS A 42 16.81 8.76 -1.88
N ARG A 43 16.01 9.17 -0.90
CA ARG A 43 14.63 8.66 -0.68
C ARG A 43 13.74 8.95 -1.88
N CYS A 44 13.73 10.18 -2.39
CA CYS A 44 12.96 10.55 -3.58
C CYS A 44 13.32 9.66 -4.77
N ARG A 45 14.62 9.48 -5.06
CA ARG A 45 15.07 8.59 -6.15
C ARG A 45 14.66 7.13 -5.99
N VAL A 46 14.55 6.64 -4.75
CA VAL A 46 14.07 5.28 -4.48
C VAL A 46 12.56 5.21 -4.74
N LEU A 47 11.79 6.16 -4.22
CA LEU A 47 10.34 6.23 -4.45
C LEU A 47 10.00 6.39 -5.94
N GLU A 48 10.66 7.28 -6.67
CA GLU A 48 10.49 7.44 -8.12
C GLU A 48 10.75 6.14 -8.89
N ARG A 49 11.78 5.39 -8.48
CA ARG A 49 12.10 4.08 -9.07
C ARG A 49 10.97 3.08 -8.81
N ILE A 50 10.50 3.00 -7.57
CA ILE A 50 9.39 2.12 -7.18
C ILE A 50 8.13 2.49 -7.98
N MET A 51 7.84 3.78 -8.14
CA MET A 51 6.71 4.25 -8.95
C MET A 51 6.83 3.83 -10.42
N ARG A 52 8.03 3.93 -10.99
CA ARG A 52 8.28 3.46 -12.36
C ARG A 52 8.11 1.95 -12.47
N GLU A 53 8.70 1.18 -11.56
CA GLU A 53 8.56 -0.28 -11.53
C GLU A 53 7.09 -0.70 -11.37
N ALA A 54 6.32 -0.02 -10.52
CA ALA A 54 4.88 -0.26 -10.34
C ALA A 54 4.09 0.01 -11.62
N LYS A 55 4.44 1.05 -12.38
CA LYS A 55 3.85 1.35 -13.69
C LYS A 55 4.20 0.32 -14.77
N GLU A 56 5.36 -0.32 -14.63
CA GLU A 56 5.84 -1.37 -15.54
C GLU A 56 5.28 -2.77 -15.20
N GLN A 57 4.74 -2.97 -13.99
CA GLN A 57 4.19 -4.27 -13.62
C GLN A 57 3.04 -4.66 -14.54
N PRO A 58 3.03 -5.91 -15.05
CA PRO A 58 1.93 -6.40 -15.87
C PRO A 58 0.62 -6.26 -15.12
N THR A 59 -0.28 -5.43 -15.67
CA THR A 59 -1.66 -5.33 -15.19
C THR A 59 -2.32 -6.71 -15.19
N LEU A 60 -3.32 -6.93 -14.32
CA LEU A 60 -4.12 -8.16 -14.26
C LEU A 60 -4.68 -8.60 -15.63
N TYR A 61 -4.86 -7.64 -16.53
CA TYR A 61 -5.46 -7.80 -17.85
C TYR A 61 -4.44 -7.89 -18.98
N SER A 62 -3.13 -7.79 -18.68
CA SER A 62 -2.08 -7.75 -19.70
C SER A 62 -2.06 -9.01 -20.58
N SER A 63 -2.33 -10.17 -19.99
CA SER A 63 -2.40 -11.46 -20.69
C SER A 63 -3.73 -11.71 -21.42
N TRP A 64 -4.75 -10.87 -21.24
CA TRP A 64 -6.08 -11.12 -21.78
C TRP A 64 -6.18 -10.73 -23.27
N SER A 65 -6.99 -11.51 -24.01
CA SER A 65 -7.38 -11.18 -25.39
C SER A 65 -8.38 -10.02 -25.41
N VAL A 66 -8.51 -9.35 -26.55
CA VAL A 66 -9.53 -8.30 -26.74
C VAL A 66 -10.94 -8.83 -26.48
N GLU A 67 -11.21 -10.08 -26.84
CA GLU A 67 -12.51 -10.74 -26.62
C GLU A 67 -12.80 -10.95 -25.12
N ASN A 68 -11.81 -11.43 -24.36
CA ASN A 68 -11.95 -11.59 -22.90
C ASN A 68 -12.21 -10.23 -22.23
N LEU A 69 -11.50 -9.18 -22.65
CA LEU A 69 -11.70 -7.84 -22.13
C LEU A 69 -13.10 -7.31 -22.45
N GLN A 70 -13.59 -7.49 -23.67
CA GLN A 70 -14.95 -7.07 -24.04
C GLN A 70 -16.02 -7.83 -23.26
N THR A 71 -15.83 -9.14 -23.09
CA THR A 71 -16.77 -9.99 -22.35
C THR A 71 -16.89 -9.53 -20.90
N GLU A 72 -15.77 -9.22 -20.26
CA GLU A 72 -15.75 -8.75 -18.88
C GLU A 72 -16.31 -7.33 -18.74
N VAL A 73 -16.02 -6.42 -19.68
CA VAL A 73 -16.63 -5.08 -19.72
C VAL A 73 -18.15 -5.16 -19.81
N ARG A 74 -18.68 -6.06 -20.65
CA ARG A 74 -20.13 -6.31 -20.76
C ARG A 74 -20.71 -6.92 -19.49
N LYS A 75 -20.02 -7.91 -18.91
CA LYS A 75 -20.45 -8.58 -17.66
C LYS A 75 -20.58 -7.58 -16.50
N ARG A 76 -19.71 -6.57 -16.46
CA ARG A 76 -19.71 -5.49 -15.47
C ARG A 76 -20.65 -4.34 -15.81
N ASN A 77 -21.38 -4.44 -16.93
CA ASN A 77 -22.30 -3.43 -17.41
C ASN A 77 -21.65 -2.04 -17.60
N ILE A 78 -20.39 -2.02 -18.04
CA ILE A 78 -19.67 -0.76 -18.29
C ILE A 78 -19.83 -0.39 -19.77
N ALA A 79 -20.02 0.91 -20.03
CA ALA A 79 -20.19 1.42 -21.39
C ALA A 79 -18.94 1.12 -22.25
N LEU A 80 -19.14 0.43 -23.37
CA LEU A 80 -18.05 0.11 -24.29
C LEU A 80 -17.54 1.38 -24.99
N PRO A 81 -16.21 1.55 -25.10
CA PRO A 81 -15.64 2.68 -25.82
C PRO A 81 -15.92 2.56 -27.33
N LYS A 82 -15.99 3.70 -28.02
CA LYS A 82 -16.18 3.75 -29.49
C LYS A 82 -15.10 2.98 -30.24
N LYS A 83 -13.84 3.02 -29.77
CA LYS A 83 -12.72 2.24 -30.30
C LYS A 83 -12.38 1.12 -29.33
N ARG A 84 -12.56 -0.13 -29.75
CA ARG A 84 -12.32 -1.33 -28.92
C ARG A 84 -10.86 -1.78 -28.99
N SER A 85 -9.94 -0.89 -28.63
CA SER A 85 -8.52 -1.24 -28.52
C SER A 85 -8.26 -2.00 -27.21
N LYS A 86 -7.29 -2.92 -27.20
CA LYS A 86 -6.86 -3.64 -25.99
C LYS A 86 -6.54 -2.68 -24.86
N ALA A 87 -5.70 -1.67 -25.14
CA ALA A 87 -5.30 -0.66 -24.16
C ALA A 87 -6.50 0.13 -23.59
N GLY A 88 -7.47 0.50 -24.43
CA GLY A 88 -8.66 1.24 -23.97
C GLY A 88 -9.54 0.41 -23.05
N LEU A 89 -9.77 -0.87 -23.39
CA LEU A 89 -10.56 -1.79 -22.57
C LEU A 89 -9.87 -2.12 -21.25
N THR A 90 -8.55 -2.35 -21.28
CA THR A 90 -7.75 -2.59 -20.06
C THR A 90 -7.84 -1.40 -19.11
N LYS A 91 -7.61 -0.17 -19.61
CA LYS A 91 -7.69 1.04 -18.78
C LYS A 91 -9.06 1.20 -18.13
N LEU A 92 -10.13 0.94 -18.88
CA LEU A 92 -11.50 1.05 -18.41
C LEU A 92 -11.82 0.01 -17.33
N LEU A 93 -11.36 -1.24 -17.50
CA LEU A 93 -11.50 -2.27 -16.47
C LEU A 93 -10.72 -1.92 -15.20
N GLN A 94 -9.49 -1.43 -15.33
CA GLN A 94 -8.68 -0.99 -14.18
C GLN A 94 -9.35 0.15 -13.41
N GLN A 95 -9.85 1.17 -14.11
CA GLN A 95 -10.59 2.27 -13.49
C GLN A 95 -11.85 1.78 -12.77
N SER A 96 -12.55 0.82 -13.37
CA SER A 96 -13.69 0.19 -12.73
C SER A 96 -13.30 -0.62 -11.50
N ASP A 97 -12.16 -1.30 -11.50
CA ASP A 97 -11.68 -2.05 -10.32
C ASP A 97 -11.30 -1.11 -9.18
N SER A 98 -10.61 -0.01 -9.47
CA SER A 98 -10.19 0.97 -8.46
C SER A 98 -11.38 1.61 -7.73
N SER A 99 -12.53 1.74 -8.40
CA SER A 99 -13.75 2.32 -7.83
C SER A 99 -14.68 1.29 -7.20
N ARG A 100 -14.38 -0.01 -7.33
CA ARG A 100 -15.28 -1.07 -6.87
C ARG A 100 -15.01 -1.40 -5.41
N PRO A 101 -15.95 -1.12 -4.49
CA PRO A 101 -15.79 -1.58 -3.12
C PRO A 101 -15.83 -3.11 -3.10
N PHE A 102 -14.89 -3.73 -2.37
CA PHE A 102 -14.98 -5.14 -2.03
C PHE A 102 -15.43 -5.29 -0.58
N ARG A 103 -16.26 -6.30 -0.32
CA ARG A 103 -16.72 -6.59 1.04
C ARG A 103 -15.68 -7.49 1.71
N LEU A 104 -14.89 -6.93 2.62
CA LEU A 104 -13.84 -7.65 3.34
C LEU A 104 -14.39 -8.97 3.96
N MET A 105 -15.59 -8.93 4.55
CA MET A 105 -16.21 -10.10 5.19
C MET A 105 -16.72 -11.19 4.23
N HIS A 106 -16.78 -10.90 2.91
CA HIS A 106 -17.11 -11.92 1.91
C HIS A 106 -15.88 -12.69 1.43
N LEU A 107 -14.67 -12.24 1.77
CA LEU A 107 -13.46 -13.00 1.47
C LEU A 107 -13.37 -14.24 2.38
N PRO A 108 -12.76 -15.35 1.95
CA PRO A 108 -12.43 -16.46 2.85
C PRO A 108 -11.60 -16.01 4.04
N VAL A 109 -11.75 -16.69 5.17
CA VAL A 109 -11.09 -16.31 6.43
C VAL A 109 -9.57 -16.27 6.28
N GLU A 110 -9.00 -17.19 5.52
CA GLU A 110 -7.56 -17.29 5.25
C GLU A 110 -7.03 -16.03 4.57
N VAL A 111 -7.81 -15.47 3.63
CA VAL A 111 -7.47 -14.24 2.92
C VAL A 111 -7.59 -13.05 3.87
N ARG A 112 -8.63 -13.00 4.72
CA ARG A 112 -8.80 -11.93 5.72
C ARG A 112 -7.64 -11.92 6.72
N LEU A 113 -7.25 -13.08 7.25
CA LEU A 113 -6.12 -13.22 8.16
C LEU A 113 -4.81 -12.71 7.52
N ARG A 114 -4.60 -12.98 6.22
CA ARG A 114 -3.44 -12.45 5.49
C ARG A 114 -3.48 -10.93 5.38
N ILE A 115 -4.65 -10.35 5.12
CA ILE A 115 -4.85 -8.88 5.10
C ILE A 115 -4.56 -8.28 6.47
N TYR A 116 -5.03 -8.90 7.55
CA TYR A 116 -4.74 -8.45 8.92
C TYR A 116 -3.24 -8.46 9.23
N GLY A 117 -2.53 -9.54 8.86
CA GLY A 117 -1.08 -9.60 9.03
C GLY A 117 -0.36 -8.44 8.32
N MET A 118 -0.69 -8.21 7.06
CA MET A 118 -0.11 -7.08 6.30
C MET A 118 -0.45 -5.72 6.91
N ALA A 119 -1.66 -5.54 7.42
CA ALA A 119 -2.08 -4.30 8.07
C ALA A 119 -1.29 -4.00 9.35
N PHE A 120 -0.89 -5.04 10.10
CA PHE A 120 -0.08 -4.89 11.31
C PHE A 120 1.42 -4.78 11.04
N ASP A 121 1.92 -5.30 9.92
CA ASP A 121 3.34 -5.24 9.55
C ASP A 121 3.78 -3.84 9.09
N GLY A 122 2.87 -3.07 8.47
CA GLY A 122 3.15 -1.72 7.96
C GLY A 122 3.40 -0.63 9.02
N GLY A 123 3.16 -0.93 10.31
CA GLY A 123 3.33 0.01 11.43
C GLY A 123 4.43 -0.37 12.43
N ARG A 124 5.13 -1.51 12.24
CA ARG A 124 6.11 -2.03 13.20
C ARG A 124 7.53 -1.87 12.68
N THR A 125 8.00 -0.62 12.62
CA THR A 125 9.39 -0.27 12.26
C THR A 125 10.32 -0.07 13.46
N GLY A 126 9.83 -0.22 14.69
CA GLY A 126 10.62 -0.09 15.92
C GLY A 126 10.57 -1.35 16.76
N ASP A 127 11.70 -1.72 17.36
CA ASP A 127 11.74 -2.72 18.42
C ASP A 127 10.85 -2.26 19.60
N LEU A 128 10.14 -3.20 20.23
CA LEU A 128 9.45 -2.95 21.49
C LEU A 128 10.49 -2.77 22.59
N ASP A 129 11.06 -1.57 22.69
CA ASP A 129 11.97 -1.22 23.78
C ASP A 129 11.17 -1.01 25.08
N ALA A 130 11.62 -1.63 26.18
CA ALA A 130 11.02 -1.50 27.49
C ALA A 130 11.04 -0.04 28.01
N SER A 131 11.96 0.79 27.49
CA SER A 131 12.04 2.24 27.76
C SER A 131 11.00 3.04 26.98
N SER A 132 10.57 2.54 25.82
CA SER A 132 9.60 3.17 24.92
C SER A 132 8.20 2.64 25.26
N ARG A 133 7.67 3.12 26.38
CA ARG A 133 6.31 2.80 26.85
C ARG A 133 5.18 3.38 25.97
N ALA A 134 5.54 4.20 24.99
CA ALA A 134 4.73 4.59 23.85
C ALA A 134 5.05 3.60 22.72
N ASP A 135 4.18 2.80 22.13
CA ASP A 135 2.74 2.81 22.03
C ASP A 135 2.32 1.39 21.65
N ILE A 136 1.97 0.52 22.63
CA ILE A 136 1.10 -0.63 22.33
C ILE A 136 -0.33 -0.10 22.33
N ALA A 137 -0.59 0.92 21.50
CA ALA A 137 -1.94 1.41 21.28
C ALA A 137 -2.69 0.32 20.51
N GLU A 138 -3.89 -0.01 20.98
CA GLU A 138 -4.73 -0.98 20.30
C GLU A 138 -4.94 -0.52 18.84
N PRO A 139 -4.53 -1.32 17.84
CA PRO A 139 -4.60 -0.88 16.46
C PRO A 139 -6.05 -0.62 16.08
N ALA A 140 -6.28 0.47 15.34
CA ALA A 140 -7.62 0.94 14.96
C ALA A 140 -8.48 -0.17 14.31
N LEU A 141 -7.83 -1.12 13.63
CA LEU A 141 -8.47 -2.28 13.02
C LEU A 141 -9.27 -3.11 14.04
N LEU A 142 -8.77 -3.32 15.26
CA LEU A 142 -9.46 -4.10 16.31
C LEU A 142 -10.71 -3.40 16.88
N ARG A 143 -10.86 -2.11 16.59
CA ARG A 143 -11.99 -1.29 17.05
C ARG A 143 -13.14 -1.20 16.05
N THR A 144 -13.01 -1.86 14.89
CA THR A 144 -13.96 -1.71 13.77
C THR A 144 -15.20 -2.60 13.88
N SER A 145 -15.04 -3.90 14.18
CA SER A 145 -16.15 -4.84 14.34
C SER A 145 -15.76 -6.02 15.24
N HIS A 146 -16.76 -6.67 15.86
CA HIS A 146 -16.53 -7.86 16.68
C HIS A 146 -15.85 -8.98 15.89
N GLN A 147 -16.31 -9.26 14.66
CA GLN A 147 -15.70 -10.30 13.82
C GLN A 147 -14.24 -9.98 13.46
N ILE A 148 -13.95 -8.73 13.08
CA ILE A 148 -12.57 -8.33 12.77
C ILE A 148 -11.71 -8.44 14.03
N ARG A 149 -12.23 -8.00 15.17
CA ARG A 149 -11.52 -8.08 16.45
C ARG A 149 -11.16 -9.53 16.76
N ASP A 150 -12.13 -10.43 16.77
CA ASP A 150 -11.90 -11.84 17.14
C ASP A 150 -10.87 -12.51 16.23
N GLU A 151 -10.97 -12.28 14.90
CA GLU A 151 -10.03 -12.84 13.93
C GLU A 151 -8.63 -12.19 14.00
N ALA A 152 -8.57 -10.85 14.07
CA ALA A 152 -7.32 -10.09 13.96
C ALA A 152 -6.57 -10.00 15.30
N THR A 153 -7.23 -10.14 16.46
CA THR A 153 -6.56 -10.21 17.77
C THR A 153 -5.60 -11.39 17.80
N ALA A 154 -6.00 -12.56 17.29
CA ALA A 154 -5.13 -13.73 17.20
C ALA A 154 -3.91 -13.47 16.29
N VAL A 155 -4.07 -12.70 15.21
CA VAL A 155 -2.96 -12.33 14.31
C VAL A 155 -2.03 -11.28 14.95
N PHE A 156 -2.60 -10.32 15.69
CA PHE A 156 -1.84 -9.24 16.31
C PHE A 156 -0.97 -9.73 17.48
N TYR A 157 -1.55 -10.54 18.37
CA TYR A 157 -0.89 -11.06 19.56
C TYR A 157 -0.23 -12.43 19.36
N GLY A 158 -0.60 -13.18 18.31
CA GLY A 158 -0.10 -14.53 18.07
C GLY A 158 1.30 -14.61 17.45
N THR A 159 1.84 -13.50 16.93
CA THR A 159 3.22 -13.47 16.41
C THR A 159 4.21 -13.14 17.55
N PRO A 160 5.12 -14.05 17.94
CA PRO A 160 6.03 -13.81 19.04
C PRO A 160 7.20 -12.94 18.58
N TYR A 161 7.06 -11.61 18.65
CA TYR A 161 8.22 -10.72 18.59
C TYR A 161 8.79 -10.51 19.98
N PHE A 162 9.26 -11.59 20.62
CA PHE A 162 10.17 -11.49 21.77
C PHE A 162 11.60 -11.57 21.23
N ARG A 163 12.26 -10.43 21.08
CA ARG A 163 13.72 -10.41 20.90
C ARG A 163 14.36 -10.27 22.28
N PHE A 164 14.92 -11.38 22.77
CA PHE A 164 15.86 -11.32 23.89
C PHE A 164 17.04 -10.44 23.46
N HIS A 165 17.20 -9.28 24.09
CA HIS A 165 18.49 -8.59 24.07
C HIS A 165 19.44 -9.46 24.89
N LEU A 166 20.38 -10.13 24.21
CA LEU A 166 21.57 -10.64 24.88
C LEU A 166 22.44 -9.42 25.25
N PRO A 167 22.97 -9.37 26.48
CA PRO A 167 23.71 -8.24 27.02
C PRO A 167 25.00 -7.92 26.25
#